data_AF-A0A6M0BPU2-F1
#
_entry.id   AF-A0A6M0BPU2-F1
#
_cell.length_a   1.000
_cell.length_b   1.000
_cell.length_c   1.000
_cell.angle_alpha   90.00
_cell.angle_beta   90.00
_cell.angle_gamma   90.00
#
_symmetry.space_group_name_H-M   'P 1'
#
loop_
_entity.id
_entity.type
_entity.pdbx_description
1 polymer ?
#
loop_
_entity_poly.entity_id
_entity_poly.type
_entity_poly.pdbx_seq_one_letter_code
_entity_poly.pdbx_strand_id
1 'polypeptide(L)'
;MVQSQPKILTLEEFLKLPETKPASEYLDGKIIPKPMPQGKHSRLQGELIPAINSLVKPQKIACAFPELRCTFGGRSIILEI
;
A
#
# COMPACT_ATOMS: atom_id res chain seq x y z
N MET A 1 -8.23 -2.31 -34.58
CA MET A 1 -8.08 -2.32 -33.11
C MET A 1 -6.81 -1.55 -32.78
N VAL A 2 -6.91 -0.34 -32.26
CA VAL A 2 -5.72 0.47 -31.92
C VAL A 2 -5.12 -0.10 -30.65
N GLN A 3 -3.97 -0.75 -30.75
CA GLN A 3 -3.16 -1.11 -29.58
C GLN A 3 -2.53 0.18 -29.05
N SER A 4 -3.03 0.67 -27.92
CA SER A 4 -2.37 1.73 -27.17
C SER A 4 -1.05 1.18 -26.63
N GLN A 5 0.06 1.83 -26.99
CA GLN A 5 1.34 1.54 -26.35
C GLN A 5 1.17 1.73 -24.83
N PRO A 6 1.66 0.81 -23.99
CA PRO A 6 1.61 1.00 -22.55
C PRO A 6 2.47 2.22 -22.24
N LYS A 7 1.82 3.36 -21.97
CA LYS A 7 2.49 4.55 -21.49
C LYS A 7 3.18 4.13 -20.19
N ILE A 8 4.51 4.06 -20.21
CA ILE A 8 5.30 3.80 -19.01
C ILE A 8 5.05 5.00 -18.11
N LEU A 9 4.17 4.82 -17.14
CA LEU A 9 3.86 5.85 -16.16
C LEU A 9 5.06 5.97 -15.25
N THR A 10 5.57 7.17 -15.04
CA THR A 10 6.64 7.41 -14.06
C THR A 10 6.07 7.39 -12.64
N LEU A 11 6.92 7.15 -11.64
CA LEU A 11 6.53 7.22 -10.23
C LEU A 11 5.97 8.61 -9.87
N GLU A 12 6.57 9.68 -10.39
CA GLU A 12 6.10 11.05 -10.12
C GLU A 12 4.72 11.33 -10.70
N GLU A 13 4.42 10.80 -11.89
CA GLU A 13 3.08 10.89 -12.46
C GLU A 13 2.08 10.08 -11.65
N PHE A 14 2.47 8.88 -11.18
CA PHE A 14 1.65 8.05 -10.30
C PHE A 14 1.28 8.77 -8.99
N LEU A 15 2.25 9.39 -8.32
CA LEU A 15 2.02 10.09 -7.04
C LEU A 15 1.12 11.33 -7.16
N LYS A 16 0.92 11.87 -8.38
CA LYS A 16 -0.02 12.97 -8.65
C LYS A 16 -1.46 12.49 -8.88
N LEU A 17 -1.67 11.19 -9.09
CA LEU A 17 -3.01 10.64 -9.24
C LEU A 17 -3.76 10.66 -7.90
N PRO A 18 -5.08 10.81 -7.91
CA PRO A 18 -5.88 10.71 -6.70
C PRO A 18 -5.81 9.30 -6.10
N GLU A 19 -5.87 9.22 -4.76
CA GLU A 19 -5.98 7.94 -4.06
C GLU A 19 -7.27 7.20 -4.44
N THR A 20 -7.17 5.87 -4.50
CA THR A 20 -8.24 4.97 -4.95
C THR A 20 -8.73 4.07 -3.82
N LYS A 21 -9.91 3.45 -3.98
CA LYS A 21 -10.46 2.45 -3.06
C LYS A 21 -10.98 1.25 -3.86
N PRO A 22 -10.35 0.06 -3.78
CA PRO A 22 -9.10 -0.25 -3.09
C PRO A 22 -7.93 0.58 -3.57
N ALA A 23 -6.94 0.77 -2.70
CA ALA A 23 -5.78 1.57 -3.03
C ALA A 23 -4.94 0.90 -4.13
N SER A 24 -4.30 1.73 -4.94
CA SER A 24 -3.44 1.28 -6.05
C SER A 24 -1.96 1.35 -5.67
N GLU A 25 -1.21 0.36 -6.12
CA GLU A 25 0.23 0.25 -6.00
C GLU A 25 0.90 0.55 -7.33
N TYR A 26 2.16 0.97 -7.27
CA TYR A 26 3.01 1.22 -8.42
C TYR A 26 4.26 0.36 -8.35
N LEU A 27 4.39 -0.54 -9.32
CA LEU A 27 5.47 -1.50 -9.45
C LEU A 27 5.93 -1.56 -10.90
N ASP A 28 7.22 -1.29 -11.13
CA ASP A 28 7.90 -1.41 -12.43
C ASP A 28 7.14 -0.73 -13.59
N GLY A 29 6.67 0.51 -13.40
CA GLY A 29 5.96 1.29 -14.43
C GLY A 29 4.46 0.98 -14.57
N LYS A 30 3.92 0.11 -13.73
CA LYS A 30 2.52 -0.34 -13.79
C LYS A 30 1.76 0.04 -12.53
N ILE A 31 0.49 0.41 -12.70
CA ILE A 31 -0.46 0.56 -11.60
C ILE A 31 -1.17 -0.77 -11.38
N ILE A 32 -1.14 -1.28 -10.16
CA ILE A 32 -1.80 -2.53 -9.75
C ILE A 32 -2.78 -2.21 -8.62
N PRO A 33 -4.10 -2.39 -8.80
CA PRO A 33 -5.06 -2.18 -7.72
C PRO A 33 -4.98 -3.31 -6.69
N LYS A 34 -5.05 -2.98 -5.40
CA LYS A 34 -5.18 -4.01 -4.35
C LYS A 34 -6.54 -4.72 -4.46
N PRO A 35 -6.62 -6.01 -4.06
CA PRO A 35 -7.90 -6.67 -3.92
C PRO A 35 -8.75 -5.99 -2.84
N MET A 36 -10.07 -6.09 -2.98
CA MET A 36 -10.97 -5.67 -1.90
C MET A 36 -10.65 -6.45 -0.62
N PRO A 37 -10.50 -5.78 0.53
CA PRO A 37 -10.20 -6.45 1.79
C PRO A 37 -11.35 -7.38 2.20
N GLN A 38 -10.99 -8.56 2.68
CA GLN A 38 -11.96 -9.56 3.17
C GLN A 38 -12.03 -9.51 4.70
N GLY A 39 -13.19 -9.85 5.28
CA GLY A 39 -13.39 -9.78 6.74
C GLY A 39 -12.38 -10.61 7.55
N LYS A 40 -11.93 -11.76 7.03
CA LYS A 40 -10.84 -12.55 7.66
C LYS A 40 -9.51 -11.79 7.68
N HIS A 41 -9.17 -11.13 6.58
CA HIS A 41 -7.98 -10.30 6.47
C HIS A 41 -8.05 -9.11 7.42
N SER A 42 -9.17 -8.37 7.41
CA SER A 42 -9.38 -7.23 8.31
C SER A 42 -9.34 -7.61 9.79
N ARG A 43 -9.87 -8.80 10.15
CA ARG A 43 -9.77 -9.30 11.53
C ARG A 43 -8.32 -9.58 11.93
N LEU A 44 -7.54 -10.23 11.08
CA LEU A 44 -6.13 -10.49 11.37
C LEU A 44 -5.33 -9.19 11.52
N GLN A 45 -5.52 -8.24 10.60
CA GLN A 45 -4.88 -6.93 10.66
C GLN A 45 -5.27 -6.15 11.93
N GLY A 46 -6.57 -6.17 12.27
CA GLY A 46 -7.12 -5.52 13.45
C GLY A 46 -6.60 -6.05 14.79
N GLU A 47 -6.16 -7.32 14.86
CA GLU A 47 -5.58 -7.92 16.07
C GLU A 47 -4.04 -7.81 16.08
N LEU A 48 -3.39 -8.04 14.92
CA LEU A 48 -1.93 -8.09 14.82
C LEU A 48 -1.29 -6.71 15.06
N ILE A 49 -1.86 -5.65 14.51
CA ILE A 49 -1.30 -4.30 14.64
C ILE A 49 -1.33 -3.80 16.08
N PRO A 50 -2.44 -3.90 16.83
CA PRO A 50 -2.45 -3.58 18.26
C PRO A 50 -1.50 -4.45 19.07
N ALA A 51 -1.40 -5.75 18.78
CA ALA A 51 -0.47 -6.65 19.46
C ALA A 51 0.98 -6.18 19.32
N ILE A 52 1.43 -5.87 18.09
CA ILE A 52 2.78 -5.32 17.85
C ILE A 52 2.93 -3.98 18.59
N ASN A 53 1.99 -3.05 18.38
CA ASN A 53 2.06 -1.71 18.95
C ASN A 53 2.09 -1.70 20.48
N SER A 54 1.44 -2.66 21.15
CA SER A 54 1.47 -2.80 22.60
C SER A 54 2.89 -3.04 23.15
N LEU A 55 3.76 -3.69 22.37
CA LEU A 55 5.14 -4.01 22.75
C LEU A 55 6.10 -2.87 22.39
N VAL A 56 5.93 -2.26 21.20
CA VAL A 56 6.93 -1.32 20.65
C VAL A 56 6.66 0.14 20.97
N LYS A 57 5.40 0.56 21.13
CA LYS A 57 5.05 1.97 21.39
C LYS A 57 5.48 2.47 22.78
N PRO A 58 5.31 1.70 23.89
CA PRO A 58 5.73 2.18 25.21
C PRO A 58 7.23 2.50 25.29
N GLN A 59 8.03 1.71 24.57
CA GLN A 59 9.49 1.89 24.48
C GLN A 59 9.91 2.89 23.41
N LYS A 60 8.96 3.42 22.61
CA LYS A 60 9.20 4.35 21.50
C LYS A 60 10.19 3.84 20.45
N ILE A 61 10.20 2.53 20.21
CA ILE A 61 11.14 1.89 19.26
C ILE A 61 10.56 1.85 17.85
N ALA A 62 9.24 1.61 17.73
CA ALA A 62 8.57 1.46 16.44
C ALA A 62 7.06 1.74 16.56
N CYS A 63 6.41 1.82 15.40
CA CYS A 63 4.96 1.87 15.23
C CYS A 63 4.55 1.01 14.02
N ALA A 64 3.51 0.20 14.17
CA ALA A 64 2.85 -0.52 13.08
C ALA A 64 1.61 0.25 12.61
N PHE A 65 1.35 0.24 11.29
CA PHE A 65 0.32 1.05 10.65
C PHE A 65 -0.46 0.22 9.60
N PRO A 66 -1.81 0.20 9.66
CA PRO A 66 -2.58 -0.50 8.64
C PRO A 66 -2.52 0.26 7.32
N GLU A 67 -2.34 -0.46 6.21
CA GLU A 67 -2.51 0.04 4.84
C GLU A 67 -1.69 1.31 4.53
N LEU A 68 -0.48 1.43 5.10
CA LEU A 68 0.38 2.59 4.87
C LEU A 68 1.08 2.52 3.51
N ARG A 69 1.00 3.61 2.74
CA ARG A 69 1.76 3.77 1.49
C ARG A 69 3.24 4.01 1.79
N CYS A 70 4.08 3.13 1.26
CA CYS A 70 5.54 3.21 1.32
C CYS A 70 6.11 3.41 -0.08
N THR A 71 6.78 4.54 -0.29
CA THR A 71 7.41 4.87 -1.58
C THR A 71 8.92 4.85 -1.44
N PHE A 72 9.58 3.92 -2.13
CA PHE A 72 11.03 3.74 -2.10
C PHE A 72 11.53 3.02 -3.36
N GLY A 73 12.79 3.22 -3.74
CA GLY A 73 13.41 2.47 -4.84
C GLY A 73 12.67 2.56 -6.17
N GLY A 74 11.99 3.67 -6.46
CA GLY A 74 11.18 3.82 -7.66
C GLY A 74 9.85 3.07 -7.64
N ARG A 75 9.35 2.64 -6.48
CA ARG A 75 8.10 1.90 -6.29
C ARG A 75 7.22 2.57 -5.24
N SER A 76 5.91 2.36 -5.29
CA SER A 76 4.96 2.82 -4.26
C SER A 76 4.00 1.70 -3.92
N ILE A 77 4.16 1.10 -2.75
CA ILE A 77 3.42 -0.10 -2.31
C ILE A 77 2.64 0.16 -1.03
N ILE A 78 1.66 -0.68 -0.72
CA ILE A 78 0.82 -0.57 0.47
C ILE A 78 0.89 -1.88 1.25
N LEU A 79 1.59 -1.83 2.36
CA LEU A 79 1.76 -2.99 3.25
C LEU A 79 0.48 -3.28 4.04
N GLU A 80 0.29 -4.54 4.43
CA GLU A 80 -0.87 -4.94 5.24
C GLU A 80 -0.71 -4.56 6.73
N ILE A 81 0.50 -4.36 7.25
CA ILE A 81 0.80 -4.01 8.66
C ILE A 81 1.96 -3.04 8.81
#